data_AF-A0A089LKJ3-F1
#
_entry.id   AF-A0A089LKJ3-F1
#
_cell.length_a   1.000
_cell.length_b   1.000
_cell.length_c   1.000
_cell.angle_alpha   90.00
_cell.angle_beta   90.00
_cell.angle_gamma   90.00
#
_symmetry.space_group_name_H-M   'P 1'
#
loop_
_entity.id
_entity.type
_entity.pdbx_description
1 polymer ?
#
loop_
_entity_poly.entity_id
_entity_poly.type
_entity_poly.pdbx_seq_one_letter_code
_entity_poly.pdbx_strand_id
1 'polypeptide(L)'
;MPTTEEVNLWIAENVLDTEAWDKKPLKQPLAVKQAERNLARWYPAVILTVEIAALQSIWEMQGLDPALKFQKHGVKSVDDHGEGVTYSGIRDVVAPDVRDLLGKTASEIAEEEAEEGGTDLQYGGCLI
;
A
#
# COMPACT_ATOMS: atom_id res chain seq x y z
N MET A 1 -3.85 6.22 -17.96
CA MET A 1 -4.53 6.03 -16.66
C MET A 1 -5.37 4.78 -16.77
N PRO A 2 -5.06 3.73 -15.99
CA PRO A 2 -5.71 2.44 -16.12
C PRO A 2 -7.20 2.55 -15.76
N THR A 3 -8.03 1.98 -16.62
CA THR A 3 -9.48 1.94 -16.42
C THR A 3 -9.89 0.75 -15.56
N THR A 4 -11.09 0.81 -14.97
CA THR A 4 -11.62 -0.32 -14.19
C THR A 4 -11.74 -1.60 -15.03
N GLU A 5 -12.04 -1.47 -16.32
CA GLU A 5 -12.18 -2.61 -17.24
C GLU A 5 -10.83 -3.27 -17.52
N GLU A 6 -9.79 -2.48 -17.78
CA GLU A 6 -8.42 -2.98 -17.96
C GLU A 6 -7.89 -3.66 -16.70
N VAL A 7 -8.15 -3.05 -15.53
CA VAL A 7 -7.79 -3.64 -14.23
C VAL A 7 -8.52 -4.96 -14.01
N ASN A 8 -9.83 -5.00 -14.29
CA ASN A 8 -10.62 -6.22 -14.12
C ASN A 8 -10.13 -7.36 -15.03
N LEU A 9 -9.82 -7.04 -16.29
CA LEU A 9 -9.29 -8.02 -17.25
C LEU A 9 -7.91 -8.53 -16.81
N TRP A 10 -7.03 -7.64 -16.38
CA TRP A 10 -5.72 -8.03 -15.88
C TRP A 10 -5.82 -8.95 -14.65
N ILE A 11 -6.71 -8.63 -13.69
CA ILE A 11 -6.93 -9.45 -12.49
C ILE A 11 -7.43 -10.84 -12.88
N ALA A 12 -8.41 -10.93 -13.77
CA ALA A 12 -8.95 -12.20 -14.22
C ALA A 12 -7.91 -13.10 -14.92
N GLU A 13 -6.92 -12.50 -15.58
CA GLU A 13 -5.87 -13.23 -16.30
C GLU A 13 -4.66 -13.60 -15.43
N ASN A 14 -4.38 -12.83 -14.37
CA ASN A 14 -3.10 -12.91 -13.65
C ASN A 14 -3.23 -13.21 -12.15
N VAL A 15 -4.44 -13.15 -11.57
CA VAL A 15 -4.66 -13.35 -10.14
C VAL A 15 -5.48 -14.61 -9.89
N LEU A 16 -4.93 -15.55 -9.13
CA LEU A 16 -5.60 -16.81 -8.79
C LEU A 16 -6.68 -16.63 -7.70
N ASP A 17 -6.44 -15.75 -6.73
CA ASP A 17 -7.37 -15.45 -5.65
C ASP A 17 -8.01 -14.07 -5.86
N THR A 18 -9.18 -14.10 -6.49
CA THR A 18 -9.99 -12.90 -6.80
C THR A 18 -11.11 -12.69 -5.79
N GLU A 19 -11.17 -13.43 -4.67
CA GLU A 19 -12.32 -13.42 -3.77
C GLU A 19 -12.62 -12.00 -3.24
N ALA A 20 -11.57 -11.28 -2.81
CA ALA A 20 -11.71 -9.91 -2.33
C ALA A 20 -12.20 -8.93 -3.41
N TRP A 21 -11.84 -9.19 -4.67
CA TRP A 21 -12.22 -8.37 -5.82
C TRP A 21 -13.68 -8.62 -6.24
N ASP A 22 -14.10 -9.87 -6.25
CA ASP A 22 -15.41 -10.30 -6.74
C ASP A 22 -16.53 -10.12 -5.70
N LYS A 23 -16.19 -10.07 -4.40
CA LYS A 23 -17.17 -9.97 -3.31
C LYS A 23 -18.02 -8.69 -3.34
N LYS A 24 -17.49 -7.58 -3.87
CA LYS A 24 -18.20 -6.28 -3.92
C LYS A 24 -17.97 -5.54 -5.24
N PRO A 25 -18.55 -5.98 -6.37
CA PRO A 25 -18.28 -5.41 -7.70
C PRO A 25 -18.59 -3.92 -7.81
N LEU A 26 -19.64 -3.46 -7.10
CA LEU A 26 -20.04 -2.04 -7.04
C LEU A 26 -18.95 -1.11 -6.45
N LYS A 27 -17.97 -1.66 -5.73
CA LYS A 27 -16.87 -0.90 -5.12
C LYS A 27 -15.59 -0.93 -5.95
N GLN A 28 -15.50 -1.78 -6.98
CA GLN A 28 -14.31 -1.89 -7.83
C GLN A 28 -13.89 -0.55 -8.46
N PRO A 29 -14.80 0.28 -9.05
CA PRO A 29 -14.38 1.57 -9.61
C PRO A 29 -13.86 2.55 -8.56
N LEU A 30 -14.37 2.45 -7.32
CA LEU A 30 -13.90 3.28 -6.20
C LEU A 30 -12.50 2.83 -5.75
N ALA A 31 -12.27 1.52 -5.68
CA ALA A 31 -10.96 0.95 -5.33
C ALA A 31 -9.88 1.38 -6.33
N VAL A 32 -10.18 1.35 -7.63
CA VAL A 32 -9.24 1.81 -8.68
C VAL A 32 -8.90 3.29 -8.51
N LYS A 33 -9.90 4.16 -8.27
CA LYS A 33 -9.66 5.58 -8.01
C LYS A 33 -8.85 5.84 -6.74
N GLN A 34 -9.09 5.07 -5.68
CA GLN A 34 -8.34 5.18 -4.43
C GLN A 34 -6.90 4.72 -4.61
N ALA A 35 -6.69 3.59 -5.28
CA ALA A 35 -5.39 3.07 -5.64
C ALA A 35 -4.58 4.10 -6.42
N GLU A 36 -5.16 4.65 -7.48
CA GLU A 36 -4.54 5.67 -8.31
C GLU A 36 -4.11 6.91 -7.51
N ARG A 37 -5.02 7.47 -6.71
CA ARG A 37 -4.72 8.64 -5.87
C ARG A 37 -3.62 8.35 -4.84
N ASN A 38 -3.63 7.17 -4.25
CA ASN A 38 -2.63 6.76 -3.27
C ASN A 38 -1.27 6.59 -3.96
N LEU A 39 -1.21 5.89 -5.09
CA LEU A 39 0.02 5.68 -5.83
C LEU A 39 0.60 6.99 -6.37
N ALA A 40 -0.23 7.91 -6.87
CA ALA A 40 0.23 9.23 -7.30
C ALA A 40 0.84 10.05 -6.15
N ARG A 41 0.37 9.83 -4.91
CA ARG A 41 0.93 10.48 -3.71
C ARG A 41 2.27 9.88 -3.29
N TRP A 42 2.38 8.55 -3.28
CA TRP A 42 3.54 7.84 -2.73
C TRP A 42 4.64 7.57 -3.77
N TYR A 43 4.27 7.52 -5.05
CA TYR A 43 5.15 7.28 -6.19
C TYR A 43 4.88 8.28 -7.33
N PRO A 44 5.07 9.59 -7.09
CA PRO A 44 4.72 10.64 -8.06
C PRO A 44 5.51 10.57 -9.38
N ALA A 45 6.71 9.97 -9.35
CA ALA A 45 7.57 9.83 -10.52
C ALA A 45 7.29 8.55 -11.35
N VAL A 46 6.42 7.66 -10.88
CA VAL A 46 6.19 6.35 -11.51
C VAL A 46 5.03 6.43 -12.50
N ILE A 47 5.22 5.82 -13.67
CA ILE A 47 4.14 5.64 -14.65
C ILE A 47 3.23 4.51 -14.16
N LEU A 48 1.96 4.84 -13.88
CA LEU A 48 0.95 3.88 -13.45
C LEU A 48 0.61 2.89 -14.57
N THR A 49 1.11 1.66 -14.45
CA THR A 49 0.72 0.53 -15.30
C THR A 49 -0.57 -0.12 -14.78
N VAL A 50 -1.23 -0.90 -15.65
CA VAL A 50 -2.45 -1.65 -15.29
C VAL A 50 -2.17 -2.63 -14.14
N GLU A 51 -1.01 -3.29 -14.17
CA GLU A 51 -0.54 -4.21 -13.13
C GLU A 51 -0.45 -3.53 -11.76
N ILE A 52 0.28 -2.41 -11.66
CA ILE A 52 0.47 -1.68 -10.39
C ILE A 52 -0.89 -1.23 -9.83
N ALA A 53 -1.75 -0.71 -10.72
CA ALA A 53 -3.09 -0.28 -10.33
C ALA A 53 -3.95 -1.46 -9.87
N ALA A 54 -3.86 -2.62 -10.52
CA ALA A 54 -4.60 -3.83 -10.17
C ALA A 54 -4.19 -4.36 -8.79
N LEU A 55 -2.90 -4.50 -8.52
CA LEU A 55 -2.37 -4.97 -7.24
C LEU A 55 -2.79 -4.04 -6.09
N GLN A 56 -2.64 -2.72 -6.27
CA GLN A 56 -3.11 -1.76 -5.28
C GLN A 56 -4.65 -1.77 -5.14
N SER A 57 -5.40 -1.97 -6.22
CA SER A 57 -6.87 -2.00 -6.16
C SER A 57 -7.37 -3.22 -5.38
N ILE A 58 -6.75 -4.40 -5.56
CA ILE A 58 -7.02 -5.59 -4.74
C ILE A 58 -6.70 -5.29 -3.28
N TRP A 59 -5.59 -4.62 -3.00
CA TRP A 59 -5.22 -4.23 -1.63
C TRP A 59 -6.25 -3.29 -0.99
N GLU A 60 -6.80 -2.33 -1.72
CA GLU A 60 -7.89 -1.48 -1.20
C GLU A 60 -9.17 -2.28 -0.97
N MET A 61 -9.50 -3.22 -1.86
CA MET A 61 -10.66 -4.10 -1.73
C MET A 61 -10.55 -5.06 -0.54
N GLN A 62 -9.37 -5.61 -0.27
CA GLN A 62 -9.11 -6.37 0.95
C GLN A 62 -9.25 -5.49 2.20
N GLY A 63 -9.01 -4.17 2.10
CA GLY A 63 -9.19 -3.23 3.20
C GLY A 63 -10.66 -2.97 3.56
N LEU A 64 -11.62 -3.33 2.69
CA LEU A 64 -13.06 -3.29 2.97
C LEU A 64 -13.54 -4.45 3.86
N ASP A 65 -12.68 -5.45 4.08
CA ASP A 65 -12.94 -6.60 4.96
C ASP A 65 -11.69 -6.88 5.83
N PRO A 66 -11.62 -6.33 7.05
CA PRO A 66 -10.43 -6.44 7.90
C PRO A 66 -9.89 -7.86 8.05
N ALA A 67 -10.77 -8.89 8.03
CA ALA A 67 -10.40 -10.28 8.28
C ALA A 67 -9.48 -10.89 7.20
N LEU A 68 -9.64 -10.53 5.92
CA LEU A 68 -8.87 -11.11 4.81
C LEU A 68 -7.41 -10.61 4.75
N LYS A 69 -7.14 -9.39 5.26
CA LYS A 69 -5.77 -8.86 5.30
C LYS A 69 -4.90 -9.52 6.37
N PHE A 70 -5.46 -9.93 7.50
CA PHE A 70 -4.66 -10.52 8.59
C PHE A 70 -4.20 -11.96 8.33
N GLN A 71 -4.85 -12.67 7.39
CA GLN A 71 -4.38 -13.98 6.92
C GLN A 71 -3.05 -13.88 6.14
N LYS A 72 -2.84 -12.80 5.38
CA LYS A 72 -1.58 -12.57 4.63
C LYS A 72 -0.43 -12.03 5.48
N HIS A 73 -0.71 -11.47 6.66
CA HIS A 73 0.31 -10.91 7.58
C HIS A 73 0.80 -11.87 8.68
N GLY A 74 0.43 -13.16 8.64
CA GLY A 74 1.02 -14.17 9.52
C GLY A 74 0.64 -14.03 11.01
N VAL A 75 -0.51 -13.44 11.32
CA VAL A 75 -1.00 -13.31 12.71
C VAL A 75 -1.37 -14.70 13.25
N LYS A 76 -0.64 -15.19 14.26
CA LYS A 76 -0.72 -16.58 14.78
C LYS A 76 -1.71 -16.80 15.93
N SER A 77 -2.30 -15.76 16.52
CA SER A 77 -3.25 -15.93 17.61
C SER A 77 -4.30 -14.83 17.65
N VAL A 78 -5.55 -15.25 17.76
CA VAL A 78 -6.73 -14.43 18.04
C VAL A 78 -7.10 -14.77 19.48
N ASP A 79 -7.06 -13.80 20.39
CA ASP A 79 -7.54 -13.98 21.76
C ASP A 79 -8.86 -13.20 21.90
N ASP A 80 -9.94 -13.93 22.13
CA ASP A 80 -11.32 -13.42 22.15
C ASP A 80 -11.82 -13.39 23.59
N HIS A 81 -11.74 -12.21 24.20
CA HIS A 81 -12.23 -11.93 25.56
C HIS A 81 -13.35 -10.88 25.56
N GLY A 82 -14.28 -10.95 24.60
CA GLY A 82 -15.63 -10.38 24.76
C GLY A 82 -15.79 -8.85 24.64
N GLU A 83 -14.75 -8.09 24.37
CA GLU A 83 -14.83 -6.67 24.01
C GLU A 83 -14.04 -6.41 22.72
N GLY A 84 -14.55 -5.51 21.88
CA GLY A 84 -14.20 -5.37 20.47
C GLY A 84 -12.71 -5.45 20.13
N VAL A 85 -12.42 -6.18 19.05
CA VAL A 85 -11.07 -6.37 18.51
C VAL A 85 -10.45 -5.01 18.18
N THR A 86 -9.46 -4.60 18.98
CA THR A 86 -8.66 -3.40 18.73
C THR A 86 -7.36 -3.82 18.04
N TYR A 87 -7.24 -3.47 16.77
CA TYR A 87 -6.10 -3.83 15.92
C TYR A 87 -4.97 -2.82 16.13
N SER A 88 -3.90 -3.22 16.81
CA SER A 88 -2.69 -2.40 16.98
C SER A 88 -1.65 -2.73 15.90
N GLY A 89 -1.68 -1.99 14.80
CA GLY A 89 -0.67 -2.02 13.74
C GLY A 89 -0.95 -0.89 12.76
N ILE A 90 0.04 -0.02 12.53
CA ILE A 90 -0.07 1.06 11.54
C ILE A 90 -0.19 0.38 10.18
N ARG A 91 -1.39 0.43 9.60
CA ARG A 91 -1.71 -0.12 8.29
C ARG A 91 -0.75 0.43 7.24
N ASP A 92 -0.03 -0.43 6.54
CA ASP A 92 0.73 -0.02 5.36
C ASP A 92 -0.22 0.49 4.27
N VAL A 93 0.05 1.71 3.79
CA VAL A 93 -0.81 2.43 2.84
C VAL A 93 -0.66 1.89 1.42
N VAL A 94 0.49 1.28 1.11
CA VAL A 94 0.84 0.70 -0.18
C VAL A 94 0.81 -0.83 -0.10
N ALA A 95 0.35 -1.48 -1.16
CA ALA A 95 0.35 -2.94 -1.26
C ALA A 95 1.79 -3.49 -1.21
N PRO A 96 2.05 -4.60 -0.48
CA PRO A 96 3.36 -5.25 -0.46
C PRO A 96 3.89 -5.59 -1.85
N ASP A 97 3.05 -6.17 -2.72
CA ASP A 97 3.44 -6.54 -4.09
C ASP A 97 3.86 -5.31 -4.92
N VAL A 98 3.23 -4.15 -4.68
CA VAL A 98 3.62 -2.89 -5.34
C VAL A 98 4.93 -2.37 -4.77
N ARG A 99 5.17 -2.56 -3.48
CA ARG A 99 6.42 -2.19 -2.82
C ARG A 99 7.58 -3.06 -3.29
N ASP A 100 7.34 -4.34 -3.54
CA ASP A 100 8.35 -5.25 -4.11
C ASP A 100 8.73 -4.84 -5.55
N LEU A 101 7.77 -4.32 -6.33
CA LEU A 101 8.00 -3.84 -7.69
C LEU A 101 8.68 -2.46 -7.75
N LEU A 102 8.25 -1.51 -6.90
CA LEU A 102 8.66 -0.11 -6.99
C LEU A 102 9.72 0.30 -5.97
N GLY A 103 9.95 -0.52 -4.95
CA GLY A 103 10.87 -0.21 -3.85
C GLY A 103 10.26 0.71 -2.80
N LYS A 104 11.10 1.56 -2.20
CA LYS A 104 10.70 2.50 -1.14
C LYS A 104 9.82 3.61 -1.67
N THR A 105 8.92 4.11 -0.83
CA THR A 105 8.05 5.24 -1.18
C THR A 105 8.84 6.55 -1.23
N ALA A 106 8.32 7.56 -1.94
CA ALA A 106 8.97 8.86 -2.04
C ALA A 106 9.13 9.56 -0.68
N SER A 107 8.25 9.30 0.29
CA SER A 107 8.37 9.84 1.65
C SER A 107 9.52 9.21 2.42
N GLU A 108 9.74 7.90 2.27
CA GLU A 108 10.86 7.20 2.91
C GLU A 108 12.20 7.63 2.31
N ILE A 109 12.25 7.86 0.99
CA ILE A 109 13.45 8.39 0.33
C ILE A 109 13.76 9.81 0.84
N ALA A 110 12.74 10.65 0.97
CA ALA A 110 12.91 12.01 1.50
C ALA A 110 13.33 12.03 2.98
N GLU A 111 12.85 11.06 3.78
CA GLU A 111 13.30 10.89 5.18
C GLU A 111 14.76 10.43 5.25
N GLU A 112 15.19 9.48 4.40
CA GLU A 112 16.59 9.05 4.33
C GLU A 112 17.52 10.18 3.87
N GLU A 113 17.12 10.98 2.87
CA GLU A 113 17.89 12.17 2.46
C GLU A 113 17.96 13.24 3.56
N ALA A 114 16.92 13.38 4.38
CA ALA A 114 16.91 14.30 5.51
C ALA A 114 17.78 13.81 6.68
N GLU A 115 17.83 12.50 6.94
CA GLU A 115 18.72 11.91 7.96
C GLU A 115 20.19 11.95 7.53
N GLU A 116 20.49 11.68 6.26
CA GLU A 116 21.86 11.78 5.72
C GLU A 116 22.35 13.24 5.60
N GLY A 117 21.45 14.17 5.26
CA GLY A 117 21.72 15.61 5.25
C GLY A 117 21.84 16.26 6.63
N GLY A 118 21.50 15.55 7.71
CA GLY A 118 21.61 16.01 9.09
C GLY A 118 23.03 15.98 9.68
N THR A 119 24.04 15.60 8.90
CA THR A 119 25.46 15.64 9.29
C THR A 119 26.12 16.98 8.92
N ASP A 120 25.41 18.09 9.09
CA ASP A 120 26.00 19.43 9.00
C ASP A 120 26.95 19.68 10.19
N LEU A 121 28.22 19.36 9.95
CA LEU A 121 29.44 19.91 10.52
C LEU A 121 29.25 20.75 11.81
N GLN A 122 29.42 20.10 12.97
CA GLN A 122 29.72 20.82 14.21
C GLN A 122 31.04 21.57 14.04
N TYR A 123 30.99 22.84 13.65
CA TYR A 123 32.14 23.73 13.71
C TYR A 123 32.54 23.88 15.18
N GLY A 124 33.55 23.11 15.59
CA GLY A 124 34.20 23.25 16.89
C GLY A 124 34.72 24.67 17.05
N GLY A 125 34.07 25.45 17.92
CA GLY A 125 34.50 26.79 18.26
C GLY A 125 35.87 26.75 18.94
N CYS A 126 36.89 27.26 18.25
CA CYS A 126 38.16 27.62 18.87
C CYS A 126 37.97 28.98 19.55
N LEU A 127 38.00 29.01 20.89
CA LEU A 127 38.18 30.24 21.65
C LEU A 127 39.67 30.60 21.60
N ILE A 128 40.00 31.72 20.93
CA ILE A 128 41.28 32.42 21.05
C ILE A 128 41.22 33.33 22.29
#